data_AF-A0A9E1HHI6-F1
#
_entry.id   AF-A0A9E1HHI6-F1
#
_cell.length_a   1.000
_cell.length_b   1.000
_cell.length_c   1.000
_cell.angle_alpha   90.00
_cell.angle_beta   90.00
_cell.angle_gamma   90.00
#
_symmetry.space_group_name_H-M   'P 1'
#
loop_
_entity.id
_entity.type
_entity.pdbx_description
1 polymer ?
#
loop_
_entity_poly.entity_id
_entity_poly.type
_entity_poly.pdbx_seq_one_letter_code
_entity_poly.pdbx_strand_id
1 'polypeptide(L)'
;MKMKNTGFTLIELLGVIVLLSIIVLVTTPFVQNKIEESRKSGFVSDVKGYLRATQIKNTEEGVLKFTIAGEKITPEVEYNGKVLGEGVIEYNTLGKAKANVWNGKYCVVKKYTDSKIDIVPNITTYTACMNQ
;
A
#
# COMPACT_ATOMS: atom_id res chain seq x y z
N MET A 1 10.27 42.10 43.40
CA MET A 1 10.27 40.72 42.87
C MET A 1 11.46 40.59 41.93
N LYS A 2 12.55 39.90 42.33
CA LYS A 2 13.76 39.74 41.48
C LYS A 2 13.50 38.61 40.48
N MET A 3 13.39 38.92 39.19
CA MET A 3 13.43 37.90 38.14
C MET A 3 14.84 37.33 38.06
N LYS A 4 14.98 36.04 38.36
CA LYS A 4 16.24 35.31 38.22
C LYS A 4 16.34 34.87 36.76
N ASN A 5 17.13 35.58 35.95
CA ASN A 5 17.41 35.19 34.57
C ASN A 5 18.33 33.95 34.56
N THR A 6 17.74 32.76 34.64
CA THR A 6 18.44 31.50 34.35
C THR A 6 18.41 31.29 32.84
N GLY A 7 19.44 31.79 32.16
CA GLY A 7 19.64 31.55 30.74
C GLY A 7 20.21 30.15 30.48
N PHE A 8 19.80 29.54 29.38
CA PHE A 8 20.38 28.30 28.88
C PHE A 8 21.74 28.59 28.24
N THR A 9 22.77 27.82 28.56
CA THR A 9 24.12 28.06 28.03
C THR A 9 24.31 27.39 26.67
N LEU A 10 25.22 27.93 25.85
CA LEU A 10 25.52 27.36 24.53
C LEU A 10 26.08 25.93 24.62
N ILE A 11 26.83 25.61 25.69
CA ILE A 11 27.39 24.28 25.89
C ILE A 11 26.31 23.24 26.24
N GLU A 12 25.29 23.63 27.01
CA GLU A 12 24.14 22.79 27.29
C GLU A 12 23.34 22.52 26.02
N LEU A 13 23.15 23.54 25.18
CA LEU A 13 22.48 23.40 23.88
C LEU A 13 23.26 22.48 22.94
N LEU A 14 24.58 22.60 22.91
CA LEU A 14 25.43 21.75 22.09
C LEU A 14 25.32 20.28 22.52
N GLY A 15 25.35 20.00 23.83
CA GLY A 15 25.20 18.65 24.37
C GLY A 15 23.88 17.99 23.94
N VAL A 16 22.78 18.74 24.00
CA VAL A 16 21.46 18.26 23.59
C VAL A 16 21.40 17.96 22.09
N ILE A 17 21.96 18.83 21.24
CA ILE A 17 21.96 18.63 19.79
C ILE A 17 22.78 17.40 19.40
N VAL A 18 23.97 17.22 20.00
CA VAL A 18 24.81 16.04 19.77
C VAL A 18 24.05 14.77 20.15
N LEU A 19 23.42 14.73 21.32
CA LEU A 19 22.65 13.57 21.75
C LEU A 19 21.48 13.26 20.83
N LEU A 20 20.69 14.27 20.44
CA LEU A 20 19.55 14.10 19.54
C LEU A 20 20.00 13.59 18.16
N SER A 21 21.14 14.06 17.64
CA SER A 21 21.65 13.63 16.35
C SER A 21 21.96 12.13 16.29
N ILE A 22 22.52 11.57 17.38
CA ILE A 22 22.84 10.15 17.49
C ILE A 22 21.56 9.31 17.52
N ILE A 23 20.53 9.76 18.25
CA ILE A 23 19.23 9.08 18.32
C ILE A 23 18.54 9.08 16.95
N VAL A 24 18.55 10.22 16.25
CA VAL A 24 17.95 10.34 14.90
C VAL A 24 18.63 9.40 13.90
N LEU A 25 19.95 9.27 13.98
CA LEU A 25 20.71 8.40 13.08
C LEU A 25 20.28 6.93 13.18
N VAL A 26 20.05 6.44 14.40
CA VAL A 26 19.62 5.04 14.63
C VAL A 26 18.13 4.86 14.32
N THR A 27 17.30 5.84 14.67
CA THR A 27 15.83 5.72 14.53
C THR A 27 15.34 5.86 13.09
N THR A 28 16.03 6.63 12.24
CA THR A 28 15.62 6.87 10.84
C THR A 28 15.41 5.59 10.01
N PRO A 29 16.36 4.64 9.90
CA PRO A 29 16.14 3.43 9.11
C PRO A 29 15.01 2.54 9.67
N PHE A 30 14.84 2.50 10.99
CA PHE A 30 13.76 1.75 11.64
C PHE A 30 12.37 2.28 11.26
N VAL A 31 12.20 3.61 11.33
CA VAL A 31 10.94 4.27 10.96
C VAL A 31 10.66 4.08 9.48
N GLN A 32 11.67 4.18 8.60
CA GLN A 32 11.49 3.93 7.16
C GLN A 32 10.98 2.51 6.87
N ASN A 33 11.56 1.49 7.51
CA ASN A 33 11.12 0.10 7.35
C ASN A 33 9.66 -0.09 7.80
N LYS A 34 9.26 0.54 8.90
CA LYS A 34 7.87 0.46 9.39
C LYS A 34 6.88 1.22 8.51
N ILE A 35 7.28 2.35 7.95
CA ILE A 35 6.48 3.06 6.95
C ILE A 35 6.31 2.18 5.70
N GLU A 36 7.37 1.52 5.25
CA GLU A 36 7.34 0.62 4.08
C GLU A 36 6.37 -0.56 4.29
N GLU A 37 6.41 -1.19 5.48
CA GLU A 37 5.47 -2.25 5.87
C GLU A 37 4.02 -1.74 5.90
N SER A 38 3.80 -0.55 6.46
CA SER A 38 2.48 0.09 6.51
C SER A 38 1.94 0.40 5.10
N ARG A 39 2.79 0.92 4.20
CA ARG A 39 2.42 1.18 2.79
C ARG A 39 2.06 -0.10 2.03
N LYS A 40 2.83 -1.18 2.24
CA LYS A 40 2.54 -2.51 1.68
C LYS A 40 1.19 -3.03 2.16
N SER A 41 0.94 -2.97 3.47
CA SER A 41 -0.33 -3.41 4.07
C SER A 41 -1.51 -2.59 3.57
N GLY A 42 -1.34 -1.27 3.47
CA GLY A 42 -2.32 -0.34 2.91
C GLY A 42 -2.71 -0.73 1.48
N PHE A 43 -1.73 -0.94 0.61
CA PHE A 43 -2.01 -1.33 -0.78
C PHE A 43 -2.71 -2.69 -0.89
N VAL A 44 -2.34 -3.67 -0.06
CA VAL A 44 -3.09 -4.95 0.00
C VAL A 44 -4.53 -4.72 0.46
N SER A 45 -4.77 -3.81 1.40
CA SER A 45 -6.12 -3.45 1.82
C SER A 45 -6.92 -2.78 0.70
N ASP A 46 -6.30 -1.93 -0.10
CA ASP A 46 -6.92 -1.29 -1.25
C ASP A 46 -7.36 -2.34 -2.28
N VAL A 47 -6.46 -3.27 -2.65
CA VAL A 47 -6.77 -4.36 -3.58
C VAL A 47 -7.85 -5.30 -3.03
N LYS A 48 -7.89 -5.55 -1.72
CA LYS A 48 -9.03 -6.26 -1.08
C LYS A 48 -10.33 -5.49 -1.26
N GLY A 49 -10.29 -4.16 -1.16
CA GLY A 49 -11.42 -3.29 -1.45
C GLY A 49 -11.89 -3.43 -2.89
N TYR A 50 -10.97 -3.38 -3.86
CA TYR A 50 -11.28 -3.56 -5.28
C TYR A 50 -11.94 -4.91 -5.53
N LEU A 51 -11.37 -6.00 -4.99
CA LEU A 51 -11.93 -7.34 -5.10
C LEU A 51 -13.35 -7.46 -4.56
N ARG A 52 -13.68 -6.78 -3.46
CA ARG A 52 -15.04 -6.78 -2.92
C ARG A 52 -16.00 -6.04 -3.85
N ALA A 53 -15.62 -4.86 -4.33
CA ALA A 53 -16.44 -4.08 -5.25
C ALA A 53 -16.68 -4.81 -6.58
N THR A 54 -15.62 -5.42 -7.15
CA THR A 54 -15.74 -6.20 -8.38
C THR A 54 -16.48 -7.52 -8.16
N GLN A 55 -16.42 -8.11 -6.97
CA GLN A 55 -17.14 -9.35 -6.66
C GLN A 55 -18.65 -9.11 -6.57
N ILE A 56 -19.08 -7.98 -5.99
CA ILE A 56 -20.49 -7.58 -5.97
C ILE A 56 -21.01 -7.48 -7.40
N LYS A 57 -20.31 -6.71 -8.24
CA LYS A 57 -20.69 -6.54 -9.66
C LYS A 57 -20.62 -7.85 -10.46
N ASN A 58 -19.65 -8.71 -10.19
CA ASN A 58 -19.60 -10.06 -10.78
C ASN A 58 -20.84 -10.89 -10.43
N THR A 59 -21.31 -10.79 -9.19
CA THR A 59 -22.47 -11.55 -8.70
C THR A 59 -23.79 -11.00 -9.28
N GLU A 60 -23.89 -9.67 -9.43
CA GLU A 60 -25.11 -9.01 -9.93
C GLU A 60 -25.23 -9.05 -11.46
N GLU A 61 -24.14 -8.75 -12.17
CA GLU A 61 -24.15 -8.55 -13.62
C GLU A 61 -23.41 -9.66 -14.40
N GLY A 62 -22.76 -10.60 -13.70
CA GLY A 62 -22.01 -11.69 -14.34
C GLY A 62 -20.67 -11.25 -14.98
N VAL A 63 -20.20 -10.04 -14.69
CA VAL A 63 -18.96 -9.50 -15.28
C VAL A 63 -17.75 -10.29 -14.78
N LEU A 64 -17.02 -10.92 -15.69
CA LEU A 64 -15.88 -11.79 -15.35
C LEU A 64 -14.53 -11.08 -15.31
N LYS A 65 -14.41 -9.88 -15.88
CA LYS A 65 -13.12 -9.20 -16.03
C LYS A 65 -13.23 -7.71 -15.72
N PHE A 66 -12.29 -7.25 -14.91
CA PHE A 66 -12.15 -5.85 -14.51
C PHE A 66 -10.72 -5.40 -14.75
N THR A 67 -10.57 -4.20 -15.28
CA THR A 67 -9.28 -3.54 -15.52
C THR A 67 -9.18 -2.34 -14.60
N ILE A 68 -8.08 -2.26 -13.88
CA ILE A 68 -7.71 -1.12 -13.04
C ILE A 68 -6.72 -0.29 -13.84
N ALA A 69 -7.02 0.99 -14.02
CA ALA A 69 -6.15 1.92 -14.73
C ALA A 69 -6.15 3.27 -14.01
N GLY A 70 -5.10 3.53 -13.24
CA GLY A 70 -4.96 4.75 -12.45
C GLY A 70 -6.04 4.87 -11.38
N GLU A 71 -7.03 5.73 -11.63
CA GLU A 71 -8.07 6.10 -10.66
C GLU A 71 -9.43 5.46 -10.96
N LYS A 72 -9.52 4.53 -11.91
CA LYS A 72 -10.79 3.88 -12.28
C LYS A 72 -10.66 2.37 -12.40
N ILE A 73 -11.75 1.69 -12.07
CA ILE A 73 -11.98 0.28 -12.34
C ILE A 73 -13.03 0.18 -13.43
N THR A 74 -12.74 -0.58 -14.49
CA THR A 74 -13.62 -0.76 -15.63
C THR A 74 -13.94 -2.24 -15.79
N PRO A 75 -15.21 -2.66 -15.92
CA PRO A 75 -16.43 -1.84 -15.83
C PRO A 75 -16.62 -1.14 -14.49
N GLU A 76 -17.36 -0.03 -14.47
CA GLU A 76 -17.55 0.80 -13.27
C GLU A 76 -18.17 0.01 -12.11
N VAL A 77 -17.57 0.15 -10.93
CA VAL A 77 -18.00 -0.48 -9.67
C VAL A 77 -18.23 0.58 -8.62
N GLU A 78 -19.18 0.34 -7.72
CA GLU A 78 -19.38 1.19 -6.56
C GLU A 78 -18.24 0.96 -5.56
N TYR A 79 -17.31 1.92 -5.50
CA TYR A 79 -16.17 1.87 -4.60
C TYR A 79 -15.90 3.26 -4.00
N ASN A 80 -16.06 3.36 -2.68
CA ASN A 80 -15.96 4.63 -1.95
C ASN A 80 -14.52 5.04 -1.60
N GLY A 81 -13.52 4.22 -1.97
CA GLY A 81 -12.11 4.51 -1.73
C GLY A 81 -11.42 5.12 -2.95
N LYS A 82 -10.18 5.56 -2.77
CA LYS A 82 -9.35 5.98 -3.89
C LYS A 82 -8.82 4.75 -4.63
N VAL A 83 -9.07 4.67 -5.94
CA VAL A 83 -8.45 3.66 -6.79
C VAL A 83 -7.04 4.13 -7.15
N LEU A 84 -6.06 3.25 -6.98
CA LEU A 84 -4.66 3.50 -7.23
C LEU A 84 -4.03 2.28 -7.89
N GLY A 85 -3.22 2.54 -8.92
CA GLY A 85 -2.46 1.52 -9.62
C GLY A 85 -3.14 1.03 -10.89
N GLU A 86 -2.59 -0.05 -11.42
CA GLU A 86 -2.91 -0.62 -12.72
C GLU A 86 -2.91 -2.13 -12.63
N GLY A 87 -3.85 -2.80 -13.27
CA GLY A 87 -3.96 -4.25 -13.14
C GLY A 87 -5.24 -4.84 -13.70
N VAL A 88 -5.40 -6.14 -13.46
CA VAL A 88 -6.54 -6.91 -13.93
C VAL A 88 -7.05 -7.81 -12.81
N ILE A 89 -8.37 -7.87 -12.66
CA ILE A 89 -9.09 -8.82 -11.81
C ILE A 89 -9.98 -9.67 -12.70
N GLU A 90 -9.87 -10.99 -12.60
CA GLU A 90 -10.62 -11.96 -13.41
C GLU A 90 -11.32 -12.97 -12.50
N TYR A 91 -12.58 -13.27 -12.79
CA TYR A 91 -13.37 -14.28 -12.09
C TYR A 91 -13.54 -15.50 -12.98
N ASN A 92 -13.47 -16.68 -12.37
CA ASN A 92 -13.84 -17.92 -13.05
C ASN A 92 -15.34 -18.20 -12.89
N THR A 93 -15.84 -19.23 -13.57
CA THR A 93 -17.24 -19.68 -13.50
C THR A 93 -17.68 -20.16 -12.12
N LEU A 94 -16.74 -20.35 -11.18
CA LEU A 94 -16.99 -20.72 -9.79
C LEU A 94 -16.99 -19.49 -8.85
N GLY A 95 -16.90 -18.28 -9.39
CA GLY A 95 -16.85 -17.03 -8.62
C GLY A 95 -15.52 -16.78 -7.89
N LYS A 96 -14.47 -17.57 -8.18
CA LYS A 96 -13.14 -17.35 -7.60
C LYS A 96 -12.42 -16.27 -8.38
N ALA A 97 -11.80 -15.33 -7.68
CA ALA A 97 -11.04 -14.23 -8.27
C ALA A 97 -9.55 -14.57 -8.44
N LYS A 98 -8.98 -14.18 -9.57
CA LYS A 98 -7.55 -13.96 -9.82
C LYS A 98 -7.33 -12.44 -9.91
N ALA A 99 -6.27 -11.93 -9.30
CA ALA A 99 -5.96 -10.51 -9.37
C ALA A 99 -4.46 -10.29 -9.49
N ASN A 100 -4.06 -9.37 -10.37
CA ASN A 100 -2.70 -8.88 -10.51
C ASN A 100 -2.80 -7.35 -10.54
N VAL A 101 -2.27 -6.67 -9.53
CA VAL A 101 -2.38 -5.20 -9.41
C VAL A 101 -1.04 -4.60 -9.01
N TRP A 102 -0.63 -3.55 -9.72
CA TRP A 102 0.65 -2.85 -9.59
C TRP A 102 0.43 -1.37 -9.30
N ASN A 103 1.08 -0.81 -8.29
CA ASN A 103 0.94 0.63 -7.97
C ASN A 103 2.19 1.48 -8.26
N GLY A 104 3.10 1.00 -9.12
CA GLY A 104 4.38 1.66 -9.37
C GLY A 104 5.51 1.21 -8.44
N LYS A 105 5.19 0.55 -7.31
CA LYS A 105 6.20 0.06 -6.35
C LYS A 105 5.97 -1.37 -5.86
N TYR A 106 4.72 -1.78 -5.68
CA TYR A 106 4.34 -3.10 -5.17
C TYR A 106 3.45 -3.84 -6.15
N CYS A 107 3.70 -5.14 -6.30
CA CYS A 107 2.85 -6.05 -7.04
C CYS A 107 2.07 -6.93 -6.08
N VAL A 108 0.76 -6.86 -6.19
CA VAL A 108 -0.17 -7.66 -5.43
C VAL A 108 -0.79 -8.70 -6.35
N VAL A 109 -0.69 -9.97 -5.96
CA VAL A 109 -1.18 -11.10 -6.75
C VAL A 109 -2.11 -11.98 -5.92
N LYS A 110 -3.08 -12.58 -6.60
CA LYS A 110 -3.95 -13.60 -6.05
C LYS A 110 -4.28 -14.60 -7.15
N LYS A 111 -4.07 -15.89 -6.92
CA LYS A 111 -4.54 -16.94 -7.83
C LYS A 111 -5.97 -17.37 -7.48
N TYR A 112 -6.62 -18.06 -8.41
CA TYR A 112 -7.96 -18.63 -8.18
C TYR A 112 -8.02 -19.55 -6.97
N THR A 113 -6.96 -20.31 -6.72
CA THR A 113 -6.86 -21.29 -5.62
C THR A 113 -6.58 -20.65 -4.27
N ASP A 114 -6.06 -19.42 -4.26
CA ASP A 114 -5.52 -18.83 -3.05
C ASP A 114 -6.64 -18.17 -2.23
N SER A 115 -6.68 -18.49 -0.95
CA SER A 115 -7.62 -17.88 0.00
C SER A 115 -7.18 -16.47 0.44
N LYS A 116 -5.94 -16.09 0.16
CA LYS A 116 -5.34 -14.81 0.56
C LYS A 116 -4.66 -14.15 -0.64
N ILE A 117 -4.42 -12.85 -0.48
CA ILE A 117 -3.70 -12.01 -1.42
C ILE A 117 -2.27 -11.90 -0.93
N ASP A 118 -1.30 -12.07 -1.83
CA ASP A 118 0.12 -12.01 -1.53
C ASP A 118 0.81 -10.87 -2.29
N ILE A 119 1.86 -10.31 -1.68
CA ILE A 119 2.75 -9.36 -2.37
C ILE A 119 3.91 -10.17 -2.92
N VAL A 120 4.22 -9.99 -4.20
CA VAL A 120 5.40 -10.63 -4.80
C VAL A 120 6.62 -9.74 -4.59
N PRO A 121 7.68 -10.25 -3.92
CA PRO A 121 8.90 -9.48 -3.73
C PRO A 121 9.64 -9.31 -5.08
N ASN A 122 10.43 -8.24 -5.19
CA ASN A 122 11.35 -7.98 -6.30
C ASN A 122 10.70 -7.75 -7.69
N ILE A 123 9.40 -7.46 -7.74
CA ILE A 123 8.77 -6.95 -8.97
C ILE A 123 8.86 -5.44 -8.98
N THR A 124 9.45 -4.87 -10.03
CA THR A 124 9.63 -3.43 -10.23
C THR A 124 8.93 -2.90 -11.47
N THR A 125 8.32 -3.76 -12.28
CA THR A 125 7.65 -3.39 -13.53
C THR A 125 6.23 -3.94 -13.58
N TYR A 126 5.36 -3.18 -14.26
CA TYR A 126 3.97 -3.58 -14.50
C TYR A 126 3.87 -4.94 -15.22
N THR A 127 4.67 -5.13 -16.28
CA THR A 127 4.65 -6.36 -17.09
C THR A 127 5.03 -7.60 -16.27
N ALA A 128 6.04 -7.50 -15.40
CA ALA A 128 6.42 -8.59 -14.52
C ALA A 128 5.33 -8.91 -13.48
N CYS A 129 4.55 -7.90 -13.06
CA CYS A 129 3.41 -8.10 -12.17
C CYS A 129 2.25 -8.84 -12.84
N MET A 130 1.95 -8.52 -14.10
CA MET A 130 0.87 -9.17 -14.85
C MET A 130 1.17 -10.63 -15.22
N ASN A 131 2.44 -11.03 -15.20
CA ASN A 131 2.90 -12.37 -15.56
C ASN A 131 2.97 -13.36 -14.38
N GLN A 132 2.43 -12.99 -13.20
CA GLN A 132 2.35 -13.85 -12.02
C GLN A 132 1.06 -14.67 -11.97
#